data_AF-A0A9X4MG49-F1
#
_entry.id   AF-A0A9X4MG49-F1
#
_cell.length_a   1.000
_cell.length_b   1.000
_cell.length_c   1.000
_cell.angle_alpha   90.00
_cell.angle_beta   90.00
_cell.angle_gamma   90.00
#
_symmetry.space_group_name_H-M   'P 1'
#
loop_
_entity.id
_entity.type
_entity.pdbx_description
1 polymer ?
#
loop_
_entity_poly.entity_id
_entity_poly.type
_entity_poly.pdbx_seq_one_letter_code
_entity_poly.pdbx_strand_id
1 'polypeptide(L)' 'MAITLEERVAILEAEINLIKNKVENPTTTIKPWWEQITGTFADSLDYDKAKQLVKKYR' A
#
# COMPACT_ATOMS: atom_id res chain seq x y z
N MET A 1 -24.49 4.79 28.46
CA MET A 1 -23.59 5.96 28.61
C MET A 1 -23.13 6.35 27.22
N ALA A 2 -23.18 7.64 26.89
CA ALA A 2 -22.65 8.15 25.62
C ALA A 2 -21.13 8.27 25.76
N ILE A 3 -20.42 7.74 24.77
CA ILE A 3 -18.96 7.80 24.68
C ILE A 3 -18.56 9.26 24.44
N THR A 4 -17.58 9.77 25.19
CA THR A 4 -17.13 11.15 24.98
C THR A 4 -16.33 11.27 23.67
N LEU A 5 -16.08 12.49 23.22
CA LEU A 5 -15.31 12.71 22.00
C LEU A 5 -13.87 12.22 22.17
N GLU A 6 -13.29 12.44 23.35
CA GLU A 6 -11.93 12.07 23.73
C GLU A 6 -11.76 10.55 23.70
N GLU A 7 -12.73 9.81 24.22
CA GLU A 7 -12.74 8.34 24.18
C GLU A 7 -12.81 7.81 22.74
N ARG A 8 -13.63 8.45 21.88
CA ARG A 8 -13.69 8.09 20.45
C ARG A 8 -12.37 8.36 19.73
N VAL A 9 -11.71 9.47 20.04
CA VAL A 9 -10.39 9.80 19.47
C VAL A 9 -9.34 8.80 19.92
N ALA A 10 -9.29 8.45 21.21
CA ALA A 10 -8.35 7.46 21.73
C ALA A 10 -8.50 6.08 21.08
N ILE A 11 -9.75 5.65 20.82
CA ILE A 11 -10.03 4.40 20.10
C ILE A 11 -9.48 4.47 18.66
N LEU A 12 -9.75 5.57 17.94
CA LEU A 12 -9.29 5.75 16.57
C LEU A 12 -7.76 5.82 16.48
N GLU A 13 -7.09 6.49 17.43
CA GLU A 13 -5.63 6.57 17.49
C GLU A 13 -5.00 5.18 17.71
N ALA A 14 -5.60 4.36 18.58
CA ALA A 14 -5.17 2.99 18.79
C ALA A 14 -5.32 2.12 17.53
N GLU A 15 -6.46 2.24 16.83
CA GLU A 15 -6.72 1.54 15.56
C GLU A 15 -5.74 1.96 14.47
N ILE A 16 -5.48 3.26 14.33
CA ILE A 16 -4.52 3.79 13.35
C ILE A 16 -3.11 3.24 13.63
N ASN A 17 -2.68 3.22 14.89
CA ASN A 17 -1.37 2.69 15.25
C ASN A 17 -1.26 1.18 14.95
N LEU A 18 -2.32 0.42 15.18
CA LEU A 18 -2.37 -1.01 14.83
C LEU A 18 -2.29 -1.22 13.31
N ILE A 19 -2.97 -0.39 12.52
CA ILE A 19 -2.92 -0.45 11.04
C ILE A 19 -1.52 -0.07 10.54
N LYS A 20 -0.92 1.00 11.05
CA LYS A 20 0.44 1.42 10.68
C LYS A 20 1.45 0.31 10.94
N ASN A 21 1.41 -0.32 12.12
CA ASN A 21 2.30 -1.43 12.45
C ASN A 21 2.17 -2.62 11.49
N LYS A 22 0.96 -2.90 10.99
CA LYS A 22 0.72 -3.95 9.98
C LYS A 22 1.25 -3.58 8.60
N VAL A 23 1.22 -2.29 8.24
CA VAL A 23 1.74 -1.79 6.96
C VAL A 23 3.27 -1.72 6.97
N GLU A 24 3.87 -1.32 8.08
CA GLU A 24 5.33 -1.19 8.23
C GLU A 24 6.04 -2.54 8.37
N ASN A 25 5.38 -3.54 8.96
CA ASN A 25 5.88 -4.91 9.08
C ASN A 25 5.03 -5.87 8.25
N PRO A 26 5.07 -5.79 6.90
CA PRO A 26 4.35 -6.75 6.08
C PRO A 26 4.98 -8.12 6.34
N THR A 27 4.23 -9.00 7.01
CA THR A 27 4.64 -10.38 7.37
C THR A 27 4.88 -11.25 6.14
N THR A 28 4.55 -10.71 4.97
CA THR A 28 4.74 -11.28 3.64
C THR A 28 5.51 -10.25 2.84
N THR A 29 6.54 -10.68 2.10
CA THR A 29 7.18 -9.86 1.07
C THR A 29 6.15 -9.56 -0.03
N ILE A 30 5.29 -8.58 0.21
CA ILE A 30 4.34 -8.08 -0.77
C ILE A 30 5.21 -7.28 -1.73
N LYS A 31 5.44 -7.84 -2.93
CA LYS A 31 5.97 -7.05 -4.03
C LYS A 31 5.16 -5.75 -4.10
N PRO A 32 5.79 -4.58 -4.20
CA PRO A 32 5.08 -3.32 -4.27
C PRO A 32 3.94 -3.40 -5.31
N TRP A 33 2.80 -2.77 -5.04
CA TRP A 33 1.62 -2.90 -5.91
C TRP A 33 1.90 -2.50 -7.37
N TRP A 34 2.82 -1.56 -7.61
CA TRP A 34 3.28 -1.14 -8.94
C TRP A 34 4.13 -2.21 -9.65
N GLU A 35 4.62 -3.19 -8.90
CA GLU A 35 5.37 -4.36 -9.35
C GLU A 35 4.45 -5.58 -9.55
N GLN A 36 3.20 -5.52 -9.06
CA GLN A 36 2.16 -6.51 -9.25
C GLN A 36 1.30 -6.15 -10.47
N ILE A 37 1.84 -6.33 -11.68
CA ILE A 37 1.06 -6.16 -12.91
C ILE A 37 0.09 -7.33 -13.04
N THR A 38 -1.21 -7.05 -12.98
CA THR A 38 -2.27 -8.04 -13.19
C THR A 38 -3.10 -7.67 -14.41
N GLY A 39 -3.39 -8.65 -15.30
CA GLY A 39 -4.23 -8.48 -16.49
C GLY A 39 -3.47 -8.68 -17.80
N THR A 40 -4.15 -8.53 -18.94
CA THR A 40 -3.64 -8.78 -20.31
C THR A 40 -2.38 -7.98 -20.67
N PHE A 41 -2.07 -6.94 -19.90
CA PHE A 41 -0.90 -6.08 -20.10
C PHE A 41 0.37 -6.61 -19.42
N ALA A 42 0.26 -7.60 -18.51
CA ALA A 42 1.39 -8.16 -17.76
C ALA A 42 2.45 -8.81 -18.66
N ASP A 43 2.01 -9.48 -19.73
CA ASP A 43 2.88 -10.16 -20.69
C ASP A 43 3.10 -9.33 -21.97
N SER A 44 2.73 -8.04 -21.96
CA SER A 44 2.85 -7.19 -23.14
C SER A 44 4.24 -6.56 -23.25
N LEU A 45 4.80 -6.53 -24.47
CA LEU A 45 6.06 -5.84 -24.78
C LEU A 45 6.00 -4.34 -24.48
N ASP A 46 4.80 -3.75 -24.43
CA ASP A 46 4.61 -2.33 -24.17
C ASP A 46 4.80 -1.99 -22.69
N TYR A 47 4.57 -2.95 -21.77
CA TYR A 47 4.92 -2.80 -20.37
C TYR A 47 6.43 -2.70 -20.15
N ASP A 48 7.21 -3.57 -20.79
CA ASP A 48 8.67 -3.54 -20.68
C ASP A 48 9.26 -2.23 -21.20
N LYS A 49 8.73 -1.72 -22.32
CA LYS A 49 9.11 -0.39 -22.85
C LYS A 49 8.77 0.73 -21.87
N ALA A 50 7.57 0.72 -21.29
CA ALA A 50 7.16 1.72 -20.31
C ALA A 50 8.05 1.70 -19.06
N LYS A 51 8.44 0.51 -18.57
CA LYS A 51 9.34 0.34 -17.43
C LYS A 51 10.75 0.91 -17.71
N GLN A 52 11.29 0.70 -18.91
CA GLN A 52 12.57 1.29 -19.31
C GLN A 52 12.52 2.80 -19.38
N LEU A 53 11.41 3.38 -19.83
CA LEU A 53 11.21 4.83 -19.86
C LEU A 53 11.16 5.40 -18.44
N VAL A 54 10.43 4.78 -17.51
CA VAL A 54 10.38 5.23 -16.10
C VAL A 54 11.76 5.30 -15.46
N LYS A 55 12.64 4.32 -15.73
CA LYS A 55 14.03 4.32 -15.23
C LYS A 55 14.88 5.46 -15.80
N LYS A 56 14.53 5.99 -16.98
CA LYS A 56 15.25 7.09 -17.63
C LYS A 56 14.89 8.48 -17.07
N TYR A 57 13.74 8.61 -16.43
CA TYR A 57 13.22 9.88 -15.91
C TYR A 57 13.22 9.98 -14.37
N ARG A 58 13.75 8.97 -13.68
CA ARG A 58 13.91 8.92 -12.23
C ARG A 58 15.39 8.96 -11.88
#